data_AF-A0A165ANM3-F1
#
_entry.id   AF-A0A165ANM3-F1
#
_cell.length_a   1.000
_cell.length_b   1.000
_cell.length_c   1.000
_cell.angle_alpha   90.00
_cell.angle_beta   90.00
_cell.angle_gamma   90.00
#
_symmetry.space_group_name_H-M   'P 1'
#
loop_
_entity.id
_entity.type
_entity.pdbx_description
1 polymer ?
#
loop_
_entity_poly.entity_id
_entity_poly.type
_entity_poly.pdbx_seq_one_letter_code
_entity_poly.pdbx_strand_id
1 'polypeptide(L)'
;KVTAPEKFSGHGNPKIKEWLEQVYLYLDDVTDEQLQIKLSLSYLEGDAHDYMDDYYPKIQATQPLGMWADFVSQLTTSYDTKDKPREAQLEVE
;
A
#
# COMPACT_ATOMS: atom_id res chain seq x y z
N LYS A 1 -18.83 -4.22 14.04
CA LYS A 1 -17.48 -3.64 14.19
C LYS A 1 -16.61 -4.38 13.18
N VAL A 2 -16.08 -3.69 12.18
CA VAL A 2 -15.22 -4.33 11.17
C VAL A 2 -13.92 -4.77 11.85
N THR A 3 -13.45 -5.97 11.52
CA THR A 3 -12.19 -6.51 12.04
C THR A 3 -11.04 -5.70 11.45
N ALA A 4 -10.03 -5.38 12.26
CA ALA A 4 -8.83 -4.72 11.74
C ALA A 4 -8.16 -5.61 10.69
N PRO A 5 -7.59 -5.03 9.61
CA PRO A 5 -6.90 -5.79 8.60
C PRO A 5 -5.67 -6.47 9.20
N GLU A 6 -5.30 -7.62 8.64
CA GLU A 6 -4.06 -8.31 9.01
C GLU A 6 -2.84 -7.52 8.51
N LYS A 7 -1.66 -7.81 9.08
CA LYS A 7 -0.42 -7.22 8.57
C LYS A 7 -0.12 -7.79 7.19
N PHE A 8 0.31 -6.92 6.27
CA PHE A 8 0.66 -7.32 4.91
C PHE A 8 2.16 -7.21 4.72
N SER A 9 2.80 -8.37 4.57
CA SER A 9 4.24 -8.49 4.32
C SER A 9 4.61 -8.39 2.84
N GLY A 10 3.62 -8.45 1.94
CA GLY A 10 3.85 -8.50 0.51
C GLY A 10 4.14 -9.89 -0.06
N HIS A 11 4.17 -10.92 0.78
CA HIS A 11 4.46 -12.29 0.37
C HIS A 11 3.39 -13.26 0.89
N GLY A 12 2.91 -14.16 0.02
CA GLY A 12 1.92 -15.16 0.39
C GLY A 12 0.48 -14.65 0.37
N ASN A 13 -0.29 -15.00 1.40
CA ASN A 13 -1.69 -14.60 1.58
C ASN A 13 -1.81 -13.65 2.78
N PRO A 14 -2.75 -12.68 2.74
CA PRO A 14 -3.67 -12.37 1.65
C PRO A 14 -2.96 -11.74 0.43
N LYS A 15 -3.55 -11.84 -0.77
CA LYS A 15 -3.06 -11.06 -1.93
C LYS A 15 -3.31 -9.57 -1.71
N ILE A 16 -2.55 -8.71 -2.39
CA ILE A 16 -2.66 -7.24 -2.21
C ILE A 16 -4.09 -6.72 -2.41
N LYS A 17 -4.84 -7.28 -3.36
CA LYS A 17 -6.24 -6.90 -3.61
C LYS A 17 -7.15 -7.26 -2.44
N GLU A 18 -7.05 -8.50 -1.94
CA GLU A 18 -7.85 -8.97 -0.81
C GLU A 18 -7.53 -8.18 0.46
N TRP A 19 -6.25 -7.87 0.68
CA TRP A 19 -5.83 -7.05 1.81
C TRP A 19 -6.38 -5.61 1.70
N LEU A 20 -6.32 -5.01 0.51
CA LEU A 20 -6.89 -3.68 0.28
C LEU A 20 -8.39 -3.66 0.54
N GLU A 21 -9.14 -4.68 0.13
CA GLU A 21 -10.58 -4.79 0.42
C GLU A 21 -10.85 -4.80 1.93
N GLN A 22 -10.05 -5.52 2.72
CA GLN A 22 -10.16 -5.50 4.19
C GLN A 22 -9.87 -4.11 4.76
N VAL A 23 -8.85 -3.43 4.24
CA VAL A 23 -8.48 -2.07 4.63
C VAL A 23 -9.61 -1.09 4.29
N TYR A 24 -10.20 -1.17 3.09
CA TYR A 24 -11.34 -0.34 2.70
C TYR A 24 -12.52 -0.50 3.65
N LEU A 25 -12.89 -1.73 3.98
CA LEU A 25 -13.98 -1.99 4.91
C LEU A 25 -13.66 -1.47 6.32
N TYR A 26 -12.40 -1.56 6.75
CA TYR A 26 -11.98 -1.06 8.05
C TYR A 26 -11.94 0.47 8.13
N LEU A 27 -11.64 1.13 7.01
CA LEU A 27 -11.50 2.57 6.89
C LEU A 27 -12.75 3.27 6.31
N ASP A 28 -13.88 2.56 6.19
CA ASP A 28 -15.13 3.08 5.61
C ASP A 28 -15.62 4.38 6.29
N ASP A 29 -15.49 4.46 7.62
CA ASP A 29 -15.84 5.65 8.41
C ASP A 29 -14.78 6.77 8.38
N VAL A 30 -13.62 6.53 7.75
CA VAL A 30 -12.51 7.48 7.70
C VAL A 30 -12.60 8.32 6.43
N THR A 31 -12.99 9.59 6.56
CA THR A 31 -13.11 10.51 5.41
C THR A 31 -11.81 11.22 5.04
N ASP A 32 -10.81 11.19 5.91
CA ASP A 32 -9.51 11.82 5.69
C ASP A 32 -8.57 10.85 4.96
N GLU A 33 -8.33 11.12 3.67
CA GLU A 33 -7.46 10.31 2.82
C GLU A 33 -6.01 10.24 3.37
N GLN A 34 -5.48 11.31 3.97
CA GLN A 34 -4.14 11.28 4.56
C GLN A 34 -4.09 10.31 5.75
N LEU A 35 -5.16 10.30 6.54
CA LEU A 35 -5.30 9.35 7.64
C LEU A 35 -5.49 7.92 7.13
N GLN A 36 -6.25 7.71 6.06
CA GLN A 36 -6.38 6.39 5.42
C GLN A 36 -5.02 5.85 4.97
N ILE A 37 -4.21 6.67 4.30
CA ILE A 37 -2.85 6.28 3.85
C ILE A 37 -1.98 5.95 5.05
N LYS A 38 -1.93 6.80 6.08
CA LYS A 38 -1.12 6.56 7.30
C LYS A 38 -1.51 5.28 8.02
N LEU A 39 -2.82 5.04 8.18
CA LEU A 39 -3.31 3.82 8.81
C LEU A 39 -2.92 2.59 7.99
N SER A 40 -3.10 2.64 6.67
CA SER A 40 -2.75 1.54 5.77
C SER A 40 -1.26 1.22 5.81
N LEU A 41 -0.39 2.23 5.76
CA LEU A 41 1.06 2.08 5.93
C LEU A 41 1.43 1.44 7.26
N SER A 42 0.67 1.69 8.33
CA SER A 42 0.92 1.06 9.63
C SER A 42 0.67 -0.45 9.62
N TYR A 43 -0.13 -0.96 8.69
CA TYR A 43 -0.41 -2.39 8.52
C TYR A 43 0.53 -3.07 7.53
N LEU A 44 1.42 -2.34 6.87
CA LEU A 44 2.49 -2.91 6.05
C LEU A 44 3.65 -3.37 6.93
N GLU A 45 4.25 -4.50 6.57
CA GLU A 45 5.46 -5.02 7.21
C GLU A 45 6.40 -5.67 6.18
N GLY A 46 7.61 -6.01 6.60
CA GLY A 46 8.62 -6.64 5.73
C GLY A 46 8.81 -5.87 4.43
N ASP A 47 8.89 -6.59 3.31
CA ASP A 47 9.02 -6.02 1.97
C ASP A 47 7.99 -4.91 1.67
N ALA A 48 6.76 -5.01 2.19
CA ALA A 48 5.72 -4.01 1.92
C ALA A 48 5.98 -2.66 2.54
N HIS A 49 6.66 -2.66 3.66
CA HIS A 49 7.17 -1.45 4.27
C HIS A 49 8.22 -0.83 3.33
N ASP A 50 9.16 -1.62 2.83
CA ASP A 50 10.26 -1.14 1.98
C ASP A 50 9.77 -0.53 0.65
N TYR A 51 8.73 -1.10 0.01
CA TYR A 51 8.18 -0.52 -1.23
C TYR A 51 7.51 0.84 -1.03
N MET A 52 7.10 1.13 0.20
CA MET A 52 6.44 2.38 0.56
C MET A 52 7.36 3.31 1.35
N ASP A 53 8.68 3.07 1.32
CA ASP A 53 9.68 3.85 2.08
C ASP A 53 9.53 5.36 1.83
N ASP A 54 9.22 5.77 0.58
CA ASP A 54 8.98 7.17 0.18
C ASP A 54 7.88 7.90 0.98
N TYR A 55 6.95 7.18 1.62
CA TYR A 55 5.88 7.78 2.42
C TYR A 55 6.32 8.13 3.84
N TYR A 56 7.23 7.36 4.45
CA TYR A 56 7.66 7.59 5.83
C TYR A 56 8.36 8.95 6.05
N PRO A 57 9.28 9.43 5.19
CA PRO A 57 9.85 10.76 5.36
C PRO A 57 8.79 11.85 5.15
N LYS A 58 7.81 11.63 4.27
CA LYS A 58 6.69 12.58 4.10
C LYS A 58 5.80 12.63 5.34
N ILE A 59 5.52 11.48 5.96
CA ILE A 59 4.80 11.42 7.25
C ILE A 59 5.56 12.20 8.32
N GLN A 60 6.87 11.97 8.46
CA GLN A 60 7.71 12.66 9.45
C GLN A 60 7.77 14.16 9.20
N ALA A 61 7.86 14.58 7.94
CA ALA A 61 7.87 15.98 7.54
C ALA A 61 6.47 16.63 7.57
N THR A 62 5.41 15.88 7.93
CA THR A 62 4.00 16.34 7.86
C THR A 62 3.64 16.88 6.47
N GLN A 63 4.24 16.30 5.43
CA GLN A 63 3.97 16.62 4.04
C GLN A 63 2.72 15.89 3.55
N PRO A 64 2.02 16.44 2.54
CA PRO A 64 0.92 15.75 1.90
C PRO A 64 1.42 14.44 1.25
N LEU A 65 0.75 13.33 1.57
CA LEU A 65 1.07 12.00 1.06
C LEU A 65 0.49 11.76 -0.34
N GLY A 66 -0.41 12.62 -0.81
CA GLY A 66 -1.15 12.46 -2.06
C GLY A 66 -2.58 11.98 -1.82
N MET A 67 -3.25 11.52 -2.88
CA MET A 67 -4.61 10.98 -2.79
C MET A 67 -4.57 9.49 -2.44
N TRP A 68 -5.66 8.98 -1.87
CA TRP A 68 -5.77 7.56 -1.58
C TRP A 68 -5.62 6.69 -2.85
N ALA A 69 -6.15 7.16 -3.97
CA ALA A 69 -6.03 6.50 -5.27
C ALA A 69 -4.56 6.36 -5.74
N ASP A 70 -3.72 7.38 -5.52
CA ASP A 70 -2.30 7.33 -5.89
C ASP A 70 -1.56 6.27 -5.07
N PHE A 71 -1.82 6.25 -3.76
CA PHE A 71 -1.26 5.25 -2.85
C PHE A 71 -1.62 3.82 -3.27
N VAL A 72 -2.90 3.56 -3.55
CA VAL A 72 -3.37 2.24 -3.99
C VAL A 72 -2.77 1.86 -5.35
N SER A 73 -2.67 2.81 -6.28
CA SER A 73 -2.06 2.59 -7.59
C SER A 73 -0.58 2.21 -7.47
N GLN A 74 0.18 2.94 -6.65
CA GLN A 74 1.59 2.65 -6.40
C GLN A 74 1.77 1.30 -5.71
N LEU A 75 0.96 1.01 -4.69
CA LEU A 75 1.02 -0.25 -3.95
C LEU A 75 0.68 -1.44 -4.86
N THR A 76 -0.43 -1.39 -5.58
CA THR A 76 -0.81 -2.45 -6.51
C THR A 76 0.20 -2.65 -7.64
N THR A 77 0.75 -1.57 -8.21
CA THR A 77 1.77 -1.66 -9.27
C THR A 77 3.06 -2.29 -8.77
N SER A 78 3.57 -1.87 -7.60
CA SER A 78 4.77 -2.45 -7.00
C SER A 78 4.63 -3.97 -6.77
N TYR A 79 3.43 -4.41 -6.41
CA TYR A 79 3.14 -5.82 -6.15
C TYR A 79 2.77 -6.65 -7.40
N ASP A 80 2.09 -6.08 -8.38
CA ASP A 80 1.81 -6.73 -9.67
C ASP A 80 3.10 -6.95 -10.46
N THR A 81 4.04 -6.00 -10.37
CA THR A 81 5.36 -6.09 -11.02
C THR A 81 6.27 -7.14 -10.35
N LYS A 82 6.02 -7.54 -9.09
CA LYS A 82 6.72 -8.66 -8.45
C LYS A 82 6.34 -10.02 -9.03
N ASP A 83 5.10 -10.18 -9.52
CA ASP A 83 4.61 -11.42 -10.14
C ASP A 83 5.09 -11.56 -11.61
N LYS A 84 5.53 -10.44 -12.22
CA LYS A 84 6.22 -10.46 -13.51
C LYS A 84 7.74 -10.59 -13.31
N PRO A 85 8.42 -11.53 -13.98
CA PRO A 85 9.87 -11.52 -14.00
C PRO A 85 10.36 -10.17 -14.53
N ARG A 86 11.39 -9.64 -13.89
CA ARG A 86 12.04 -8.34 -14.14
C ARG A 86 12.64 -8.20 -15.56
N GLU A 87 12.33 -9.11 -16.48
CA GLU A 87 12.83 -9.17 -17.86
C GLU A 87 11.99 -8.34 -18.85
N ALA A 88 10.81 -7.84 -18.47
CA ALA A 88 9.94 -7.09 -19.39
C ALA A 88 10.16 -5.56 -19.39
N GLN A 89 11.17 -5.03 -18.68
CA GLN A 89 11.46 -3.58 -18.63
C GLN A 89 12.78 -3.19 -19.33
N LEU A 90 13.37 -4.11 -20.10
CA LEU A 90 14.59 -3.91 -20.89
C LEU A 90 14.31 -4.16 -22.37
N GLU A 91 13.26 -3.54 -22.91
CA GLU A 91 13.14 -3.29 -24.35
C GLU A 91 12.39 -1.97 -24.53
N VAL A 92 12.89 -1.10 -25.41
CA VAL A 92 12.62 0.35 -25.55
C VAL A 92 13.44 1.18 -24.54
N GLU A 93 14.64 1.68 -24.85
CA GLU A 93 15.15 2.32 -26.07
C GLU A 93 16.66 2.09 -26.25
#